data_AF-A0A2I0QJ05-F1
#
_entry.id   AF-A0A2I0QJ05-F1
#
_cell.length_a   1.000
_cell.length_b   1.000
_cell.length_c   1.000
_cell.angle_alpha   90.00
_cell.angle_beta   90.00
_cell.angle_gamma   90.00
#
_symmetry.space_group_name_H-M   'P 1'
#
loop_
_entity.id
_entity.type
_entity.pdbx_description
1 polymer ?
#
loop_
_entity_poly.entity_id
_entity_poly.type
_entity_poly.pdbx_seq_one_letter_code
_entity_poly.pdbx_strand_id
1 'polypeptide(L)'
;MASEKGLIVLATFFIVMSLTTNIGFAKDGAAIELYLATALNILATFVKVGMKRGVLGMTSLGASVVGDIHLIWAVLVYGTDTTLAAGLAFGAIFANVVSIALLLMESYMEAKKEYSEA
;
A
#
# COMPACT_ATOMS: atom_id res chain seq x y z
N MET A 1 9.55 -12.47 16.85
CA MET A 1 9.82 -11.16 16.22
C MET A 1 10.18 -11.44 14.76
N ALA A 2 9.40 -10.97 13.79
CA ALA A 2 9.67 -11.21 12.38
C ALA A 2 10.99 -10.51 11.98
N SER A 3 11.76 -11.12 11.08
CA SER A 3 12.95 -10.49 10.52
C SER A 3 12.53 -9.28 9.66
N GLU A 4 13.37 -8.25 9.61
CA GLU A 4 13.13 -7.01 8.85
C GLU A 4 12.85 -7.30 7.37
N LYS A 5 13.62 -8.23 6.78
CA LYS A 5 13.39 -8.77 5.44
C LYS A 5 11.99 -9.38 5.28
N GLY A 6 11.53 -10.14 6.29
CA GLY A 6 10.19 -10.72 6.30
C GLY A 6 9.08 -9.66 6.33
N LEU A 7 9.28 -8.56 7.07
CA LEU A 7 8.33 -7.44 7.10
C LEU A 7 8.27 -6.70 5.76
N ILE A 8 9.40 -6.49 5.09
CA ILE A 8 9.44 -5.89 3.73
C ILE A 8 8.64 -6.74 2.74
N VAL A 9 8.85 -8.06 2.75
CA VAL A 9 8.13 -8.99 1.86
C VAL A 9 6.63 -8.95 2.14
N LEU A 10 6.21 -9.02 3.40
CA LEU A 10 4.80 -8.95 3.77
C LEU A 10 4.16 -7.60 3.41
N ALA A 11 4.84 -6.49 3.67
CA ALA A 11 4.38 -5.16 3.32
C ALA A 11 4.18 -5.02 1.80
N THR A 12 5.13 -5.55 1.01
CA THR A 12 5.08 -5.57 -0.45
C THR A 12 3.94 -6.44 -0.96
N PHE A 13 3.76 -7.62 -0.37
CA PHE A 13 2.67 -8.53 -0.70
C PHE A 13 1.30 -7.85 -0.52
N PHE A 14 1.04 -7.27 0.67
CA PHE A 14 -0.25 -6.66 0.95
C PHE A 14 -0.52 -5.40 0.11
N ILE A 15 0.49 -4.54 -0.10
CA ILE A 15 0.30 -3.32 -0.89
C ILE A 15 0.06 -3.62 -2.37
N VAL A 16 0.74 -4.63 -2.94
CA VAL A 16 0.54 -5.04 -4.34
C VAL A 16 -0.83 -5.70 -4.51
N MET A 17 -1.22 -6.60 -3.59
CA MET A 17 -2.55 -7.22 -3.59
C MET A 17 -3.67 -6.17 -3.47
N SER A 18 -3.50 -5.20 -2.57
CA SER A 18 -4.40 -4.05 -2.42
C SER A 18 -4.51 -3.27 -3.74
N LEU A 19 -3.37 -2.89 -4.33
CA LEU A 19 -3.32 -2.13 -5.58
C LEU A 19 -4.03 -2.84 -6.73
N THR A 20 -3.73 -4.12 -6.97
CA THR A 20 -4.34 -4.86 -8.08
C THR A 20 -5.84 -5.10 -7.87
N THR A 21 -6.27 -5.32 -6.64
CA THR A 21 -7.70 -5.45 -6.29
C THR A 21 -8.43 -4.11 -6.46
N ASN A 22 -7.79 -3.00 -6.07
CA ASN A 22 -8.33 -1.65 -6.24
C ASN A 22 -8.46 -1.26 -7.73
N ILE A 23 -7.55 -1.73 -8.58
CA ILE A 23 -7.69 -1.58 -10.04
C ILE A 23 -8.90 -2.37 -10.56
N GLY A 24 -9.18 -3.55 -10.01
CA GLY A 24 -10.42 -4.29 -10.27
C GLY A 24 -11.64 -3.44 -9.94
N PHE A 25 -11.70 -2.92 -8.71
CA PHE A 25 -12.76 -2.01 -8.28
C PHE A 25 -12.93 -0.79 -9.20
N ALA A 26 -11.83 -0.15 -9.59
CA ALA A 26 -11.87 1.03 -10.44
C ALA A 26 -12.43 0.75 -11.85
N LYS A 27 -12.39 -0.51 -12.31
CA LYS A 27 -12.96 -0.93 -13.60
C LYS A 27 -14.37 -1.48 -13.47
N ASP A 28 -14.58 -2.37 -12.52
CA ASP A 28 -15.78 -3.20 -12.41
C ASP A 28 -16.79 -2.64 -11.40
N GLY A 29 -16.34 -1.75 -10.50
CA GLY A 29 -17.16 -1.05 -9.52
C GLY A 29 -17.70 -1.93 -8.40
N ALA A 30 -17.17 -3.16 -8.24
CA ALA A 30 -17.72 -4.13 -7.30
C ALA A 30 -17.31 -3.80 -5.85
N ALA A 31 -18.31 -3.63 -4.97
CA ALA A 31 -18.09 -3.27 -3.57
C ALA A 31 -17.10 -4.18 -2.82
N ILE A 32 -17.14 -5.49 -3.12
CA ILE A 32 -16.26 -6.47 -2.49
C ILE A 32 -14.77 -6.20 -2.78
N GLU A 33 -14.46 -5.74 -4.00
CA GLU A 33 -13.09 -5.40 -4.39
C GLU A 33 -12.60 -4.16 -3.62
N LEU A 34 -13.47 -3.16 -3.45
CA LEU A 34 -13.16 -1.97 -2.65
C LEU A 34 -12.88 -2.33 -1.18
N TYR A 35 -13.73 -3.16 -0.56
CA TYR A 35 -13.53 -3.59 0.82
C TYR A 35 -12.25 -4.42 1.01
N LEU A 36 -11.99 -5.36 0.10
CA LEU A 36 -10.77 -6.17 0.14
C LEU A 36 -9.53 -5.32 -0.08
N ALA A 37 -9.53 -4.42 -1.08
CA ALA A 37 -8.44 -3.48 -1.32
C ALA A 37 -8.16 -2.64 -0.06
N THR A 38 -9.21 -2.10 0.56
CA THR A 38 -9.10 -1.30 1.80
C THR A 38 -8.47 -2.09 2.94
N ALA A 39 -8.97 -3.30 3.20
CA ALA A 39 -8.44 -4.16 4.26
C ALA A 39 -6.97 -4.54 4.03
N LEU A 40 -6.62 -4.91 2.80
CA LEU A 40 -5.25 -5.27 2.42
C LEU A 40 -4.31 -4.06 2.54
N ASN A 41 -4.78 -2.85 2.18
CA ASN A 41 -3.98 -1.64 2.32
C ASN A 41 -3.64 -1.32 3.77
N ILE A 42 -4.66 -1.39 4.63
CA ILE A 42 -4.52 -1.18 6.07
C ILE A 42 -3.56 -2.21 6.67
N LEU A 43 -3.67 -3.48 6.29
CA LEU A 43 -2.72 -4.52 6.68
C LEU A 43 -1.29 -4.19 6.23
N ALA A 44 -1.12 -3.68 5.01
CA ALA A 44 0.18 -3.23 4.53
C ALA A 44 0.73 -2.12 5.44
N THR A 45 -0.07 -1.10 5.76
CA THR A 45 0.33 0.00 6.65
C THR A 45 0.72 -0.51 8.04
N PHE A 46 -0.04 -1.43 8.63
CA PHE A 46 0.31 -2.03 9.93
C PHE A 46 1.64 -2.78 9.90
N VAL A 47 1.90 -3.59 8.86
CA VAL A 47 3.20 -4.26 8.71
C VAL A 47 4.32 -3.23 8.56
N LYS A 48 4.08 -2.19 7.78
CA LYS A 48 5.02 -1.09 7.52
C LYS A 48 5.38 -0.31 8.79
N VAL A 49 4.47 -0.16 9.75
CA VAL A 49 4.78 0.45 11.06
C VAL A 49 5.82 -0.37 11.86
N GLY A 50 5.83 -1.69 11.70
CA GLY A 50 6.76 -2.58 12.40
C GLY A 50 8.17 -2.64 11.79
N MET A 51 8.39 -2.04 10.62
CA MET A 51 9.70 -2.03 9.95
C MET A 51 10.65 -1.02 10.61
N LYS A 52 11.91 -1.39 10.82
CA LYS A 52 12.98 -0.42 11.10
C LYS A 52 13.27 0.32 9.80
N ARG A 53 13.36 1.66 9.83
CA ARG A 53 13.29 2.44 8.58
C ARG A 53 14.27 3.58 8.51
N GLY A 54 14.91 3.70 7.35
CA GLY A 54 15.53 4.94 6.90
C GLY A 54 14.47 5.92 6.37
N VAL A 55 14.93 7.03 5.79
CA VAL A 55 14.02 8.06 5.24
C VAL A 55 13.05 7.47 4.20
N LEU A 56 13.52 6.60 3.31
CA LEU A 56 12.69 6.01 2.25
C LEU A 56 11.55 5.13 2.81
N GLY A 57 11.84 4.30 3.82
CA GLY A 57 10.80 3.50 4.47
C GLY A 57 9.77 4.37 5.18
N MET A 58 10.20 5.43 5.85
CA MET A 58 9.29 6.40 6.48
C MET A 58 8.42 7.12 5.44
N THR A 59 8.97 7.50 4.29
CA THR A 59 8.19 8.09 3.20
C THR A 59 7.22 7.07 2.60
N SER A 60 7.63 5.80 2.45
CA SER A 60 6.73 4.73 1.99
C SER A 60 5.57 4.49 2.94
N LEU A 61 5.79 4.61 4.26
CA LEU A 61 4.73 4.59 5.26
C LEU A 61 3.71 5.69 4.99
N GLY A 62 4.19 6.93 4.83
CA GLY A 62 3.34 8.09 4.56
C GLY A 62 2.49 7.89 3.30
N ALA A 63 3.09 7.38 2.23
CA ALA A 63 2.36 7.05 1.00
C ALA A 63 1.29 5.96 1.22
N SER A 64 1.54 4.98 2.09
CA SER A 64 0.53 3.94 2.43
C SER A 64 -0.64 4.52 3.22
N VAL A 65 -0.36 5.42 4.18
CA VAL A 65 -1.39 6.11 4.96
C VAL A 65 -2.27 6.98 4.06
N VAL A 66 -1.69 7.65 3.06
CA VAL A 66 -2.48 8.38 2.05
C VAL A 66 -3.39 7.42 1.28
N GLY A 67 -2.89 6.23 0.89
CA GLY A 67 -3.69 5.18 0.26
C GLY A 67 -4.85 4.72 1.15
N ASP A 68 -4.60 4.48 2.44
CA ASP A 68 -5.64 4.10 3.42
C ASP A 68 -6.72 5.17 3.54
N ILE A 69 -6.34 6.44 3.66
CA ILE A 69 -7.28 7.56 3.75
C ILE A 69 -8.20 7.59 2.51
N HIS A 70 -7.62 7.48 1.32
CA HIS A 70 -8.39 7.44 0.08
C HIS A 70 -9.37 6.25 0.03
N LEU A 71 -8.93 5.04 0.39
CA LEU A 71 -9.75 3.83 0.37
C LEU A 71 -10.87 3.87 1.42
N ILE A 72 -10.58 4.34 2.64
CA ILE A 72 -11.58 4.50 3.70
C ILE A 72 -12.66 5.49 3.24
N TRP A 73 -12.28 6.63 2.67
CA TRP A 73 -13.26 7.58 2.15
C TRP A 73 -14.06 7.00 0.99
N ALA A 74 -13.42 6.26 0.08
CA ALA A 74 -14.11 5.58 -1.02
C ALA A 74 -15.18 4.60 -0.48
N VAL A 75 -14.85 3.82 0.54
CA VAL A 75 -15.78 2.92 1.23
C VAL A 75 -16.99 3.67 1.81
N LEU A 76 -16.75 4.79 2.48
CA LEU A 76 -17.80 5.55 3.16
C LEU A 76 -18.79 6.18 2.17
N VAL A 77 -18.31 6.64 1.00
CA VAL A 77 -19.16 7.33 0.02
C VAL A 77 -19.71 6.41 -1.07
N TYR A 78 -19.25 5.16 -1.16
CA TYR A 78 -19.67 4.21 -2.21
C TYR A 78 -21.19 4.03 -2.31
N GLY A 79 -21.89 3.99 -1.18
CA GLY A 79 -23.35 3.82 -1.15
C GLY A 79 -24.15 5.04 -1.62
N THR A 80 -23.52 6.21 -1.71
CA THR A 80 -24.19 7.49 -2.04
C THR A 80 -23.69 8.09 -3.35
N ASP A 81 -22.40 7.94 -3.66
CA ASP A 81 -21.76 8.49 -4.83
C ASP A 81 -20.65 7.53 -5.31
N THR A 82 -21.03 6.63 -6.21
CA THR A 82 -20.11 5.65 -6.80
C THR A 82 -19.04 6.29 -7.69
N THR A 83 -19.32 7.47 -8.25
CA THR A 83 -18.36 8.21 -9.10
C THR A 83 -17.27 8.81 -8.23
N LEU A 84 -17.64 9.44 -7.11
CA LEU A 84 -16.69 9.93 -6.12
C LEU A 84 -15.88 8.79 -5.50
N ALA A 85 -16.53 7.67 -5.16
CA ALA A 85 -15.83 6.49 -4.64
C ALA A 85 -14.77 5.95 -5.61
N ALA A 86 -15.10 5.85 -6.90
CA ALA A 86 -14.14 5.47 -7.94
C ALA A 86 -12.99 6.50 -8.04
N GLY A 87 -13.29 7.80 -8.00
CA GLY A 87 -12.27 8.86 -8.01
C GLY A 87 -11.31 8.78 -6.82
N LEU A 88 -11.83 8.50 -5.62
CA LEU A 88 -11.03 8.31 -4.41
C LEU A 88 -10.17 7.04 -4.49
N ALA A 89 -10.74 5.94 -5.00
CA ALA A 89 -10.01 4.72 -5.26
C ALA A 89 -8.84 4.93 -6.25
N PHE A 90 -9.02 5.76 -7.28
CA PHE A 90 -7.93 6.17 -8.17
C PHE A 90 -6.81 6.91 -7.43
N GLY A 91 -7.14 7.80 -6.48
CA GLY A 91 -6.14 8.42 -5.61
C GLY A 91 -5.32 7.40 -4.82
N ALA A 92 -5.98 6.37 -4.29
CA ALA A 92 -5.28 5.27 -3.60
C ALA A 92 -4.38 4.44 -4.53
N ILE A 93 -4.76 4.22 -5.78
CA ILE A 93 -3.90 3.56 -6.79
C ILE A 93 -2.55 4.30 -6.89
N PHE A 94 -2.58 5.62 -7.07
CA PHE A 94 -1.36 6.43 -7.17
C PHE A 94 -0.52 6.39 -5.89
N ALA A 95 -1.16 6.53 -4.72
CA ALA A 95 -0.48 6.47 -3.43
C ALA A 95 0.25 5.12 -3.23
N ASN A 96 -0.38 4.02 -3.62
CA ASN A 96 0.19 2.68 -3.54
C ASN A 96 1.37 2.48 -4.50
N VAL A 97 1.29 3.00 -5.73
CA VAL A 97 2.41 2.97 -6.69
C VAL A 97 3.62 3.71 -6.11
N VAL A 98 3.43 4.90 -5.53
CA VAL A 98 4.50 5.66 -4.87
C VAL A 98 5.08 4.86 -3.70
N SER A 99 4.21 4.27 -2.87
CA SER A 99 4.64 3.47 -1.72
C SER A 99 5.49 2.26 -2.12
N ILE A 100 5.10 1.55 -3.18
CA ILE A 100 5.84 0.42 -3.74
C ILE A 100 7.19 0.89 -4.28
N ALA A 101 7.23 1.97 -5.06
CA ALA A 101 8.48 2.49 -5.61
C ALA A 101 9.51 2.82 -4.51
N LEU A 102 9.06 3.44 -3.41
CA LEU A 102 9.90 3.74 -2.26
C LEU A 102 10.40 2.48 -1.54
N LEU A 103 9.56 1.46 -1.38
CA LEU A 103 9.96 0.17 -0.81
C LEU A 103 11.00 -0.55 -1.68
N LEU A 104 10.83 -0.52 -3.00
CA LEU A 104 11.80 -1.14 -3.92
C LEU A 104 13.16 -0.45 -3.85
N MET A 105 13.18 0.89 -3.73
CA MET A 105 14.42 1.64 -3.54
C MET A 105 15.08 1.31 -2.19
N GLU A 106 14.31 1.24 -1.10
CA GLU A 106 14.82 0.83 0.21
C GLU A 106 15.42 -0.59 0.17
N SER A 107 14.68 -1.53 -0.43
CA SER A 107 15.11 -2.93 -0.60
C SER A 107 16.41 -3.04 -1.40
N TYR A 108 16.56 -2.24 -2.47
CA TYR A 108 17.78 -2.21 -3.27
C TYR A 108 18.99 -1.70 -2.48
N MET A 109 18.82 -0.66 -1.67
CA MET A 109 19.90 -0.12 -0.85
C MET A 109 20.33 -1.11 0.24
N GLU A 110 19.39 -1.79 0.89
CA GLU A 110 19.68 -2.85 1.86
C GLU A 110 20.45 -4.01 1.23
N ALA A 111 20.01 -4.49 0.06
CA ALA A 111 20.69 -5.55 -0.68
C ALA A 111 22.12 -5.14 -1.04
N LYS A 112 22.33 -3.92 -1.54
CA LYS A 112 23.67 -3.40 -1.87
C LYS A 112 24.59 -3.36 -0.64
N LYS A 113 24.06 -2.95 0.51
CA LYS A 113 24.82 -2.90 1.77
C LYS A 113 25.28 -4.29 2.19
N GLU A 114 24.38 -5.29 2.12
CA GLU A 114 24.69 -6.68 2.44
C GLU A 114 25.83 -7.25 1.57
N TYR A 115 25.84 -6.95 0.26
CA TYR A 115 26.93 -7.36 -0.64
C TYR A 115 28.26 -6.65 -0.37
N SER A 116 28.26 -5.43 0.17
CA SER A 116 29.50 -4.70 0.46
C SER A 116 30.16 -5.11 1.79
N GLU A 117 29.39 -5.75 2.68
CA GLU A 117 29.85 -6.20 3.99
C GLU A 117 30.21 -7.70 4.02
N ALA A 118 29.96 -8.44 2.93
CA ALA A 118 30.26 -9.86 2.74
C ALA A 118 31.59 -10.07 1.99
#